data_AF-A0A924R1N1-F1
#
_entry.id   AF-A0A924R1N1-F1
#
_cell.length_a   1.000
_cell.length_b   1.000
_cell.length_c   1.000
_cell.angle_alpha   90.00
_cell.angle_beta   90.00
_cell.angle_gamma   90.00
#
_symmetry.space_group_name_H-M   'P 1'
#
loop_
_entity.id
_entity.type
_entity.pdbx_description
1 polymer ?
#
loop_
_entity_poly.entity_id
_entity_poly.type
_entity_poly.pdbx_seq_one_letter_code
_entity_poly.pdbx_strand_id
1 'polypeptide(L)'
;AADLSLQTELKKVSEDMSNRTVTIASSGVDALSLAFQAAQLWNDVIGNANATFVASKTFTNSALAGSGCGFYSDSNYSTAATSKANANFLACSVTQLIRTQNACLTTGAWCYTAMSTRIRLHPNLSDSNKFTIYSQTRKTKLNSQSDGFIRETVNADGSFADRVEYGAPFPGNAATLAALRDTNGKVTSIDLKGELSSSFSIANGIAADGGPLVTILGDKHNVALNAVLTKIGQLNKLALSGSIDLIKAGALDTRLELSEGSNVQATFTADGLTSPSDGSQEIFLRLKASTLNSAVIGDLKLSAFKSDASNAYAPTLISFGGSVQRNGLSFFEGALTIELLNAAAFQSAIPRSANNVQIIRTGFAGKVSIPNRPALNLNVTVVNRDAGSTANNTSDISGQYRQGSIVVNMLGNTSGTSEILNLESTEGIKMVVDASKSAYSLSKGAYLVGEYSTATNRITYSDGTFEQF
;
A
#
# COMPACT_ATOMS: atom_id res chain seq x y z
N ALA A 1 -9.46 26.60 -24.12
CA ALA A 1 -8.38 25.59 -24.08
C ALA A 1 -8.58 24.73 -22.83
N ALA A 2 -8.40 23.41 -22.91
CA ALA A 2 -8.46 22.59 -21.70
C ALA A 2 -7.38 23.06 -20.72
N ASP A 3 -7.71 23.19 -19.43
CA ASP A 3 -6.71 23.44 -18.39
C ASP A 3 -5.77 22.23 -18.32
N LEU A 4 -4.56 22.41 -18.87
CA LEU A 4 -3.45 21.46 -18.85
C LEU A 4 -2.48 21.79 -17.71
N SER A 5 -2.96 22.40 -16.62
CA SER A 5 -2.13 22.64 -15.44
C SER A 5 -1.62 21.32 -14.85
N LEU A 6 -0.38 21.33 -14.35
CA LEU A 6 0.24 20.20 -13.67
C LEU A 6 -0.63 19.70 -12.51
N GLN A 7 -1.25 20.61 -11.76
CA GLN A 7 -2.14 20.28 -10.66
C GLN A 7 -3.35 19.47 -11.16
N THR A 8 -3.99 19.91 -12.24
CA THR A 8 -5.13 19.20 -12.83
C THR A 8 -4.74 17.81 -13.33
N GLU A 9 -3.58 17.66 -13.97
CA GLU A 9 -3.11 16.36 -14.48
C GLU A 9 -2.68 15.41 -13.35
N LEU A 10 -1.91 15.89 -12.36
CA LEU A 10 -1.58 15.11 -11.16
C LEU A 10 -2.83 14.72 -10.38
N LYS A 11 -3.80 15.62 -10.24
CA LYS A 11 -5.06 15.32 -9.57
C LYS A 11 -5.83 14.24 -10.30
N LYS A 12 -5.95 14.31 -11.64
CA LYS A 12 -6.63 13.26 -12.43
C LYS A 12 -5.92 11.92 -12.32
N VAL A 13 -4.59 11.88 -12.36
CA VAL A 13 -3.87 10.62 -12.14
C VAL A 13 -4.04 10.12 -10.71
N SER A 14 -3.96 11.00 -9.72
CA SER A 14 -4.19 10.65 -8.32
C SER A 14 -5.60 10.13 -8.09
N GLU A 15 -6.63 10.71 -8.71
CA GLU A 15 -8.01 10.25 -8.65
C GLU A 15 -8.18 8.92 -9.41
N ASP A 16 -7.64 8.79 -10.62
CA ASP A 16 -7.68 7.55 -11.39
C ASP A 16 -6.99 6.42 -10.63
N MET A 17 -5.83 6.69 -10.03
CA MET A 17 -5.12 5.75 -9.18
C MET A 17 -5.90 5.47 -7.89
N SER A 18 -6.34 6.47 -7.13
CA SER A 18 -7.03 6.24 -5.85
C SER A 18 -8.36 5.52 -6.03
N ASN A 19 -9.07 5.77 -7.13
CA ASN A 19 -10.37 5.17 -7.40
C ASN A 19 -10.28 3.80 -8.08
N ARG A 20 -9.17 3.48 -8.76
CA ARG A 20 -9.07 2.26 -9.58
C ARG A 20 -7.90 1.37 -9.26
N THR A 21 -6.76 1.89 -8.79
CA THR A 21 -5.62 1.02 -8.42
C THR A 21 -6.16 0.03 -7.42
N VAL A 22 -5.94 -1.26 -7.71
CA VAL A 22 -6.24 -2.37 -6.82
C VAL A 22 -5.92 -1.89 -5.42
N THR A 23 -6.93 -1.57 -4.61
CA THR A 23 -6.68 -1.54 -3.20
C THR A 23 -6.27 -2.97 -2.97
N ILE A 24 -5.00 -3.22 -2.66
CA ILE A 24 -4.63 -4.51 -2.10
C ILE A 24 -5.36 -4.53 -0.78
N ALA A 25 -6.63 -4.91 -0.83
CA ALA A 25 -7.44 -4.96 0.34
C ALA A 25 -6.80 -6.02 1.24
N SER A 26 -6.89 -5.80 2.54
CA SER A 26 -6.38 -6.75 3.53
C SER A 26 -6.79 -8.18 3.18
N SER A 27 -8.02 -8.39 2.71
CA SER A 27 -8.54 -9.69 2.26
C SER A 27 -7.72 -10.38 1.15
N GLY A 28 -7.10 -9.62 0.24
CA GLY A 28 -6.20 -10.15 -0.79
C GLY A 28 -4.83 -10.53 -0.22
N VAL A 29 -4.29 -9.74 0.71
CA VAL A 29 -3.08 -10.10 1.47
C VAL A 29 -3.33 -11.35 2.32
N ASP A 30 -4.50 -11.42 2.96
CA ASP A 30 -4.91 -12.56 3.77
C ASP A 30 -5.05 -13.81 2.92
N ALA A 31 -5.57 -13.72 1.69
CA ALA A 31 -5.64 -14.84 0.75
C ALA A 31 -4.25 -15.44 0.48
N LEU A 32 -3.27 -14.58 0.18
CA LEU A 32 -1.89 -14.96 -0.09
C LEU A 32 -1.21 -15.55 1.15
N SER A 33 -1.37 -14.89 2.30
CA SER A 33 -0.83 -15.35 3.58
C SER A 33 -1.42 -16.71 3.99
N LEU A 34 -2.72 -16.89 3.81
CA LEU A 34 -3.42 -18.14 4.12
C LEU A 34 -3.00 -19.27 3.17
N ALA A 35 -2.82 -18.99 1.88
CA ALA A 35 -2.28 -19.96 0.92
C ALA A 35 -0.88 -20.44 1.30
N PHE A 36 0.00 -19.52 1.71
CA PHE A 36 1.33 -19.87 2.19
C PHE A 36 1.29 -20.71 3.45
N GLN A 37 0.51 -20.30 4.46
CA GLN A 37 0.37 -21.05 5.72
C GLN A 37 -0.26 -22.43 5.50
N ALA A 38 -1.20 -22.55 4.56
CA ALA A 38 -1.78 -23.81 4.17
C ALA A 38 -0.73 -24.76 3.56
N ALA A 39 0.10 -24.25 2.63
CA ALA A 39 1.18 -25.03 2.04
C ALA A 39 2.23 -25.43 3.08
N GLN A 40 2.57 -24.54 4.03
CA GLN A 40 3.47 -24.88 5.13
C GLN A 40 2.86 -25.95 6.05
N LEU A 41 1.59 -25.80 6.45
CA LEU A 41 0.89 -26.77 7.29
C LEU A 41 0.81 -28.15 6.64
N TRP A 42 0.54 -28.22 5.33
CA TRP A 42 0.56 -29.48 4.59
C TRP A 42 1.92 -30.17 4.74
N ASN A 43 3.02 -29.44 4.58
CA ASN A 43 4.35 -30.03 4.68
C ASN A 43 4.73 -30.41 6.11
N ASP A 44 4.39 -29.58 7.08
CA ASP A 44 4.65 -29.86 8.50
C ASP A 44 3.93 -31.11 8.98
N VAL A 45 2.69 -31.34 8.51
CA VAL A 45 1.85 -32.44 8.99
C VAL A 45 1.94 -33.66 8.09
N ILE A 46 1.77 -33.50 6.77
CA ILE A 46 1.72 -34.60 5.79
C ILE A 46 3.10 -34.93 5.24
N GLY A 47 3.86 -33.91 4.81
CA GLY A 47 5.18 -34.09 4.20
C GLY A 47 6.25 -34.63 5.16
N ASN A 48 6.20 -34.25 6.44
CA ASN A 48 7.09 -34.76 7.46
C ASN A 48 6.60 -36.10 8.00
N ALA A 49 7.26 -37.21 7.64
CA ALA A 49 6.92 -38.55 8.08
C ALA A 49 6.82 -38.69 9.62
N ASN A 50 7.65 -37.96 10.36
CA ASN A 50 7.73 -38.04 11.82
C ASN A 50 6.73 -37.12 12.54
N ALA A 51 6.00 -36.27 11.82
CA ALA A 51 5.03 -35.37 12.44
C ALA A 51 3.74 -36.10 12.81
N THR A 52 3.23 -35.80 14.02
CA THR A 52 1.91 -36.23 14.49
C THR A 52 0.82 -35.61 13.62
N PHE A 53 -0.17 -36.42 13.24
CA PHE A 53 -1.32 -35.92 12.49
C PHE A 53 -2.20 -35.02 13.37
N VAL A 54 -2.53 -33.83 12.86
CA VAL A 54 -3.51 -32.92 13.44
C VAL A 54 -4.57 -32.61 12.38
N ALA A 55 -5.83 -32.92 12.66
CA ALA A 55 -6.91 -32.81 11.68
C ALA A 55 -7.21 -31.35 11.28
N SER A 56 -6.92 -30.40 12.17
CA SER A 56 -7.10 -28.97 11.93
C SER A 56 -6.11 -28.12 12.74
N LYS A 57 -5.93 -26.88 12.31
CA LYS A 57 -5.12 -25.86 12.99
C LYS A 57 -5.80 -24.51 12.91
N THR A 58 -5.94 -23.83 14.04
CA THR A 58 -6.39 -22.42 14.11
C THR A 58 -5.16 -21.53 14.23
N PHE A 59 -5.15 -20.41 13.51
CA PHE A 59 -4.09 -19.41 13.63
C PHE A 59 -4.56 -18.27 14.53
N THR A 60 -3.77 -17.98 15.56
CA THR A 60 -4.09 -16.98 16.60
C THR A 60 -3.29 -15.69 16.47
N ASN A 61 -2.46 -15.55 15.44
CA ASN A 61 -1.70 -14.32 15.23
C ASN A 61 -2.63 -13.17 14.79
N SER A 62 -2.29 -11.94 15.18
CA SER A 62 -3.17 -10.77 15.05
C SER A 62 -3.55 -10.40 13.60
N ALA A 63 -2.77 -10.81 12.60
CA ALA A 63 -3.09 -10.59 11.19
C ALA A 63 -4.15 -11.55 10.64
N LEU A 64 -4.27 -12.78 11.18
CA LEU A 64 -5.25 -13.77 10.73
C LEU A 64 -6.10 -14.32 11.89
N ALA A 65 -6.35 -13.53 12.92
CA ALA A 65 -7.18 -13.93 14.04
C ALA A 65 -8.57 -14.35 13.53
N GLY A 66 -9.01 -15.56 13.88
CA GLY A 66 -10.25 -16.15 13.35
C GLY A 66 -10.08 -16.93 12.03
N SER A 67 -8.83 -17.23 11.64
CA SER A 67 -8.55 -18.16 10.54
C SER A 67 -8.22 -19.57 11.03
N GLY A 68 -8.47 -20.54 10.18
CA GLY A 68 -8.09 -21.92 10.45
C GLY A 68 -8.08 -22.77 9.19
N CYS A 69 -7.42 -23.92 9.28
CA CYS A 69 -7.32 -24.93 8.24
C CYS A 69 -7.76 -26.30 8.76
N GLY A 70 -8.33 -27.12 7.89
CA GLY A 70 -8.66 -28.53 8.16
C GLY A 70 -8.27 -29.43 6.98
N PHE A 71 -7.87 -30.66 7.28
CA PHE A 71 -7.57 -31.68 6.28
C PHE A 71 -8.83 -32.48 5.90
N TYR A 72 -8.93 -32.87 4.63
CA TYR A 72 -10.09 -33.55 4.07
C TYR A 72 -9.67 -34.74 3.20
N SER A 73 -10.53 -35.76 3.15
CA SER A 73 -10.29 -36.95 2.32
C SER A 73 -10.87 -36.87 0.92
N ASP A 74 -11.84 -35.99 0.71
CA ASP A 74 -12.54 -35.78 -0.56
C ASP A 74 -12.35 -34.37 -1.12
N SER A 75 -12.44 -34.24 -2.45
CA SER A 75 -12.27 -32.97 -3.17
C SER A 75 -13.42 -31.99 -2.97
N ASN A 76 -14.53 -32.41 -2.35
CA ASN A 76 -15.64 -31.54 -2.00
C ASN A 76 -15.46 -30.89 -0.61
N TYR A 77 -14.41 -31.26 0.13
CA TYR A 77 -14.14 -30.76 1.49
C TYR A 77 -15.29 -31.03 2.46
N SER A 78 -15.93 -32.19 2.32
CA SER A 78 -17.10 -32.59 3.11
C SER A 78 -16.75 -33.56 4.23
N THR A 79 -15.72 -34.38 4.04
CA THR A 79 -15.27 -35.42 4.95
C THR A 79 -13.91 -35.06 5.53
N ALA A 80 -13.88 -34.74 6.82
CA ALA A 80 -12.64 -34.44 7.53
C ALA A 80 -11.73 -35.68 7.55
N ALA A 81 -10.44 -35.47 7.30
CA ALA A 81 -9.44 -36.53 7.40
C ALA A 81 -9.19 -36.88 8.88
N THR A 82 -9.12 -38.17 9.17
CA THR A 82 -8.90 -38.71 10.52
C THR A 82 -7.48 -39.22 10.72
N SER A 83 -6.68 -39.26 9.66
CA SER A 83 -5.29 -39.73 9.67
C SER A 83 -4.47 -39.06 8.56
N LYS A 84 -3.15 -39.20 8.62
CA LYS A 84 -2.24 -38.77 7.55
C LYS A 84 -2.52 -39.52 6.23
N ALA A 85 -2.94 -40.78 6.29
CA ALA A 85 -3.14 -41.62 5.10
C ALA A 85 -4.35 -41.23 4.25
N ASN A 86 -5.37 -40.61 4.84
CA ASN A 86 -6.57 -40.15 4.13
C ASN A 86 -6.68 -38.62 4.04
N ALA A 87 -5.64 -37.88 4.43
CA ALA A 87 -5.58 -36.43 4.28
C ALA A 87 -5.08 -36.07 2.88
N ASN A 88 -6.01 -35.92 1.93
CA ASN A 88 -5.73 -35.68 0.51
C ASN A 88 -5.83 -34.20 0.12
N PHE A 89 -6.60 -33.42 0.87
CA PHE A 89 -6.88 -32.02 0.59
C PHE A 89 -6.79 -31.19 1.87
N LEU A 90 -6.60 -29.88 1.72
CA LEU A 90 -6.58 -28.94 2.84
C LEU A 90 -7.47 -27.74 2.49
N ALA A 91 -8.38 -27.35 3.38
CA ALA A 91 -9.15 -26.12 3.22
C ALA A 91 -8.93 -25.20 4.41
N CYS A 92 -8.77 -23.94 4.11
CA CYS A 92 -8.51 -22.86 5.03
C CYS A 92 -9.50 -21.73 4.79
N SER A 93 -9.80 -20.99 5.85
CA SER A 93 -10.58 -19.76 5.72
C SER A 93 -10.15 -18.73 6.75
N VAL A 94 -10.20 -17.47 6.36
CA VAL A 94 -10.21 -16.32 7.26
C VAL A 94 -11.58 -15.66 7.16
N THR A 95 -12.18 -15.31 8.30
CA THR A 95 -13.50 -14.69 8.34
C THR A 95 -13.44 -13.41 9.16
N GLN A 96 -13.86 -12.31 8.55
CA GLN A 96 -14.07 -11.03 9.21
C GLN A 96 -15.55 -10.90 9.53
N LEU A 97 -15.88 -10.86 10.83
CA LEU A 97 -17.24 -10.67 11.31
C LEU A 97 -17.56 -9.19 11.41
N ILE A 98 -18.71 -8.83 10.84
CA ILE A 98 -19.16 -7.46 10.72
C ILE A 98 -20.52 -7.37 11.40
N ARG A 99 -20.61 -6.59 12.48
CA ARG A 99 -21.87 -6.34 13.17
C ARG A 99 -22.71 -5.34 12.39
N THR A 100 -23.97 -5.66 12.10
CA THR A 100 -24.93 -4.69 11.57
C THR A 100 -25.61 -3.97 12.73
N GLN A 101 -25.85 -2.66 12.62
CA GLN A 101 -26.48 -1.88 13.70
C GLN A 101 -27.95 -2.22 13.89
N ASN A 102 -28.60 -2.76 12.86
CA ASN A 102 -30.01 -3.16 12.94
C ASN A 102 -30.15 -4.51 13.66
N ALA A 103 -31.00 -4.54 14.68
CA ALA A 103 -31.52 -5.79 15.23
C ALA A 103 -32.20 -6.57 14.10
N CYS A 104 -32.06 -7.89 14.09
CA CYS A 104 -32.82 -8.69 13.13
C CYS A 104 -34.33 -8.46 13.35
N LEU A 105 -35.16 -8.80 12.36
CA LEU A 105 -36.63 -8.73 12.48
C LEU A 105 -37.19 -9.53 13.69
N THR A 106 -36.36 -10.38 14.32
CA THR A 106 -36.66 -11.08 15.56
C THR A 106 -36.14 -10.29 16.76
N THR A 107 -37.05 -9.89 17.66
CA THR A 107 -36.74 -9.20 18.92
C THR A 107 -35.65 -9.94 19.71
N GLY A 108 -34.53 -9.26 20.01
CA GLY A 108 -33.42 -9.81 20.81
C GLY A 108 -32.29 -10.47 20.00
N ALA A 109 -32.39 -10.58 18.67
CA ALA A 109 -31.33 -11.15 17.83
C ALA A 109 -30.47 -10.07 17.14
N TRP A 110 -29.15 -10.30 17.11
CA TRP A 110 -28.21 -9.48 16.36
C TRP A 110 -27.88 -10.11 15.02
N CYS A 111 -27.92 -9.31 13.96
CA CYS A 111 -27.52 -9.73 12.63
C CYS A 111 -26.04 -9.38 12.41
N TYR A 112 -25.33 -10.28 11.74
CA TYR A 112 -23.95 -10.08 11.32
C TYR A 112 -23.83 -10.38 9.84
N THR A 113 -22.89 -9.70 9.20
CA THR A 113 -22.36 -10.12 7.90
C THR A 113 -20.96 -10.69 8.13
N ALA A 114 -20.71 -11.89 7.65
CA ALA A 114 -19.39 -12.47 7.60
C ALA A 114 -18.84 -12.35 6.18
N MET A 115 -17.70 -11.68 6.05
CA MET A 115 -16.90 -11.72 4.84
C MET A 115 -15.77 -12.71 5.05
N SER A 116 -15.61 -13.64 4.12
CA SER A 116 -14.61 -14.69 4.23
C SER A 116 -13.81 -14.86 2.95
N THR A 117 -12.51 -15.06 3.13
CA THR A 117 -11.61 -15.54 2.08
C THR A 117 -11.32 -17.00 2.38
N ARG A 118 -11.62 -17.87 1.42
CA ARG A 118 -11.38 -19.31 1.51
C ARG A 118 -10.27 -19.70 0.56
N ILE A 119 -9.39 -20.58 1.03
CA ILE A 119 -8.27 -21.12 0.28
C ILE A 119 -8.31 -22.63 0.41
N ARG A 120 -8.26 -23.33 -0.71
CA ARG A 120 -8.36 -24.79 -0.81
C ARG A 120 -7.13 -25.28 -1.56
N LEU A 121 -6.39 -26.24 -1.01
CA LEU A 121 -5.16 -26.77 -1.59
C LEU A 121 -5.38 -28.20 -2.06
N HIS A 122 -5.05 -28.43 -3.34
CA HIS A 122 -4.90 -29.74 -3.96
C HIS A 122 -3.41 -29.96 -4.21
N PRO A 123 -2.73 -30.78 -3.40
CA PRO A 123 -1.35 -31.16 -3.65
C PRO A 123 -1.22 -31.89 -4.99
N ASN A 124 -0.13 -31.64 -5.69
CA ASN A 124 0.17 -32.39 -6.90
C ASN A 124 0.79 -33.76 -6.51
N LEU A 125 0.16 -34.85 -6.96
CA LEU A 125 0.61 -36.21 -6.65
C LEU A 125 1.98 -36.56 -7.25
N SER A 126 2.40 -35.91 -8.34
CA SER A 126 3.70 -36.14 -8.96
C SER A 126 4.80 -35.19 -8.49
N ASP A 127 4.43 -34.12 -7.77
CA ASP A 127 5.38 -33.10 -7.29
C ASP A 127 4.91 -32.52 -5.96
N SER A 128 5.51 -32.99 -4.86
CA SER A 128 5.17 -32.57 -3.49
C SER A 128 5.40 -31.08 -3.21
N ASN A 129 6.07 -30.37 -4.11
CA ASN A 129 6.34 -28.95 -4.02
C ASN A 129 5.34 -28.09 -4.81
N LYS A 130 4.37 -28.71 -5.48
CA LYS A 130 3.34 -28.00 -6.27
C LYS A 130 1.95 -28.25 -5.70
N PHE A 131 1.15 -27.19 -5.72
CA PHE A 131 -0.23 -27.19 -5.28
C PHE A 131 -1.09 -26.46 -6.30
N THR A 132 -2.27 -26.99 -6.59
CA THR A 132 -3.37 -26.20 -7.14
C THR A 132 -4.13 -25.58 -5.98
N ILE A 133 -4.17 -24.26 -5.94
CA ILE A 133 -4.95 -23.48 -4.98
C ILE A 133 -6.26 -23.10 -5.64
N TYR A 134 -7.37 -23.31 -4.93
CA TYR A 134 -8.64 -22.68 -5.25
C TYR A 134 -8.99 -21.64 -4.21
N SER A 135 -9.35 -20.45 -4.66
CA SER A 135 -9.73 -19.33 -3.80
C SER A 135 -11.18 -18.94 -4.03
N GLN A 136 -11.85 -18.53 -2.96
CA GLN A 136 -13.24 -18.11 -3.03
C GLN A 136 -13.51 -17.04 -1.99
N THR A 137 -14.14 -15.96 -2.43
CA THR A 137 -14.62 -14.89 -1.56
C THR A 137 -16.10 -15.09 -1.32
N ARG A 138 -16.52 -15.01 -0.06
CA ARG A 138 -17.89 -15.33 0.33
C ARG A 138 -18.43 -14.33 1.34
N LYS A 139 -19.62 -13.83 1.06
CA LYS A 139 -20.48 -13.10 2.00
C LYS A 139 -21.51 -14.07 2.59
N THR A 140 -21.73 -13.99 3.89
CA THR A 140 -22.77 -14.79 4.55
C THR A 140 -23.44 -13.96 5.64
N LYS A 141 -24.77 -13.96 5.70
CA LYS A 141 -25.47 -13.39 6.88
C LYS A 141 -25.55 -14.42 7.99
N LEU A 142 -25.28 -13.95 9.21
CA LEU A 142 -25.33 -14.74 10.43
C LEU A 142 -26.29 -14.09 11.41
N ASN A 143 -26.95 -14.90 12.23
CA ASN A 143 -27.80 -14.43 13.31
C ASN A 143 -27.23 -14.91 14.65
N SER A 144 -27.16 -14.00 15.63
CA SER A 144 -27.01 -14.39 17.03
C SER A 144 -28.32 -15.00 17.50
N GLN A 145 -28.25 -16.23 17.97
CA GLN A 145 -29.34 -16.90 18.64
C GLN A 145 -29.42 -16.42 20.10
N SER A 146 -30.54 -16.73 20.76
CA SER A 146 -30.77 -16.39 22.18
C SER A 146 -29.80 -17.07 23.15
N ASP A 147 -29.14 -18.14 22.71
CA ASP A 147 -28.06 -18.85 23.41
C ASP A 147 -26.69 -18.13 23.32
N GLY A 148 -26.63 -16.98 22.64
CA GLY A 148 -25.41 -16.20 22.43
C GLY A 148 -24.51 -16.72 21.31
N PHE A 149 -24.87 -17.82 20.64
CA PHE A 149 -24.09 -18.37 19.53
C PHE A 149 -24.48 -17.71 18.21
N ILE A 150 -23.46 -17.39 17.41
CA ILE A 150 -23.63 -16.87 16.05
C ILE A 150 -23.71 -18.06 15.09
N ARG A 151 -24.81 -18.17 14.33
CA ARG A 151 -25.05 -19.27 13.38
C ARG A 151 -25.39 -18.73 12.00
N GLU A 152 -25.02 -19.47 10.95
CA GLU A 152 -25.51 -19.19 9.59
C GLU A 152 -27.04 -19.39 9.54
N THR A 153 -27.74 -18.49 8.85
CA THR A 153 -29.18 -18.64 8.62
C THR A 153 -29.43 -19.75 7.61
N VAL A 154 -30.10 -20.81 8.05
CA VAL A 154 -30.47 -21.96 7.21
C VAL A 154 -31.96 -21.85 6.88
N ASN A 155 -32.29 -21.99 5.61
CA ASN A 155 -33.66 -22.12 5.11
C ASN A 155 -34.29 -23.44 5.59
N ALA A 156 -35.61 -23.54 5.48
CA ALA A 156 -36.36 -24.75 5.85
C ALA A 156 -35.93 -26.01 5.06
N ASP A 157 -35.33 -25.83 3.88
CA ASP A 157 -34.80 -26.91 3.02
C ASP A 157 -33.34 -27.28 3.33
N GLY A 158 -32.73 -26.69 4.36
CA GLY A 158 -31.32 -26.92 4.71
C GLY A 158 -30.31 -26.10 3.91
N SER A 159 -30.75 -25.29 2.95
CA SER A 159 -29.87 -24.38 2.20
C SER A 159 -29.52 -23.12 3.02
N PHE A 160 -28.40 -22.46 2.73
CA PHE A 160 -28.05 -21.21 3.40
C PHE A 160 -28.76 -20.03 2.73
N ALA A 161 -29.62 -19.35 3.49
CA ALA A 161 -30.56 -18.34 2.97
C ALA A 161 -29.89 -17.13 2.30
N ASP A 162 -28.69 -16.78 2.75
CA ASP A 162 -28.03 -15.52 2.42
C ASP A 162 -26.52 -15.72 2.19
N ARG A 163 -26.14 -16.78 1.47
CA ARG A 163 -24.76 -17.00 1.02
C ARG A 163 -24.58 -16.46 -0.39
N VAL A 164 -23.64 -15.55 -0.56
CA VAL A 164 -23.19 -15.07 -1.87
C VAL A 164 -21.72 -15.43 -2.05
N GLU A 165 -21.42 -16.15 -3.13
CA GLU A 165 -20.07 -16.50 -3.53
C GLU A 165 -19.64 -15.58 -4.68
N TYR A 166 -18.44 -15.01 -4.59
CA TYR A 166 -17.86 -14.12 -5.59
C TYR A 166 -16.71 -14.82 -6.31
N GLY A 167 -16.65 -14.62 -7.62
CA GLY A 167 -15.69 -15.26 -8.52
C GLY A 167 -16.23 -16.54 -9.16
N ALA A 168 -15.33 -17.49 -9.43
CA ALA A 168 -15.69 -18.75 -10.07
C ALA A 168 -16.54 -19.65 -9.14
N PRO A 169 -17.39 -20.53 -9.70
CA PRO A 169 -18.14 -21.51 -8.91
C PRO A 169 -17.18 -22.45 -8.16
N PHE A 170 -17.72 -23.16 -7.17
CA PHE A 170 -16.97 -24.16 -6.41
C PHE A 170 -16.14 -25.09 -7.34
N PRO A 171 -14.85 -25.33 -7.04
CA PRO A 171 -14.13 -24.98 -5.81
C PRO A 171 -13.56 -23.55 -5.74
N GLY A 172 -13.77 -22.71 -6.76
CA GLY A 172 -13.32 -21.31 -6.81
C GLY A 172 -12.33 -21.02 -7.93
N ASN A 173 -11.74 -19.82 -7.93
CA ASN A 173 -10.71 -19.42 -8.89
C ASN A 173 -9.42 -20.19 -8.63
N ALA A 174 -8.78 -20.68 -9.69
CA ALA A 174 -7.64 -21.59 -9.61
C ALA A 174 -6.31 -20.90 -9.88
N ALA A 175 -5.33 -21.15 -9.00
CA ALA A 175 -3.93 -20.78 -9.17
C ALA A 175 -3.02 -21.98 -8.87
N THR A 176 -1.79 -21.95 -9.36
CA THR A 176 -0.73 -22.90 -9.03
C THR A 176 0.24 -22.23 -8.08
N LEU A 177 0.55 -22.87 -6.96
CA LEU A 177 1.64 -22.51 -6.06
C LEU A 177 2.73 -23.58 -6.15
N ALA A 178 3.92 -23.18 -6.61
CA ALA A 178 5.13 -23.97 -6.49
C ALA A 178 5.99 -23.40 -5.36
N ALA A 179 6.60 -24.26 -4.55
CA ALA A 179 7.50 -23.88 -3.48
C ALA A 179 8.82 -24.63 -3.59
N LEU A 180 9.96 -23.93 -3.58
CA LEU A 180 11.26 -24.57 -3.41
C LEU A 180 11.63 -24.58 -1.94
N ARG A 181 12.35 -25.62 -1.53
CA ARG A 181 12.73 -25.85 -0.13
C ARG A 181 14.23 -26.10 0.01
N ASP A 182 14.77 -25.75 1.17
CA ASP A 182 16.12 -26.14 1.56
C ASP A 182 16.18 -27.60 2.04
N THR A 183 17.38 -28.06 2.41
CA THR A 183 17.61 -29.42 2.93
C THR A 183 16.93 -29.69 4.27
N ASN A 184 16.46 -28.66 4.98
CA ASN A 184 15.71 -28.78 6.22
C ASN A 184 14.19 -28.70 5.99
N GLY A 185 13.74 -28.65 4.74
CA GLY A 185 12.33 -28.56 4.37
C GLY A 185 11.72 -27.16 4.49
N LYS A 186 12.52 -26.12 4.79
CA LYS A 186 12.03 -24.73 4.88
C LYS A 186 11.82 -24.16 3.48
N VAL A 187 10.73 -23.41 3.28
CA VAL A 187 10.46 -22.73 2.00
C VAL A 187 11.48 -21.63 1.75
N THR A 188 12.17 -21.70 0.62
CA THR A 188 13.16 -20.71 0.16
C THR A 188 12.71 -19.99 -1.11
N SER A 189 11.74 -20.51 -1.85
CA SER A 189 11.13 -19.78 -2.94
C SER A 189 9.66 -20.14 -3.09
N ILE A 190 8.86 -19.20 -3.58
CA ILE A 190 7.47 -19.41 -3.98
C ILE A 190 7.25 -18.84 -5.38
N ASP A 191 6.42 -19.52 -6.17
CA ASP A 191 5.93 -19.06 -7.46
C ASP A 191 4.42 -19.32 -7.50
N LEU A 192 3.63 -18.26 -7.47
CA LEU A 192 2.16 -18.29 -7.48
C LEU A 192 1.65 -17.72 -8.79
N LYS A 193 0.95 -18.54 -9.59
CA LYS A 193 0.45 -18.15 -10.91
C LYS A 193 -0.99 -18.60 -11.14
N GLY A 194 -1.85 -17.72 -11.63
CA GLY A 194 -3.22 -18.06 -12.02
C GLY A 194 -4.23 -17.05 -11.49
N GLU A 195 -5.42 -17.52 -11.11
CA GLU A 195 -6.53 -16.67 -10.72
C GLU A 195 -6.82 -16.79 -9.22
N LEU A 196 -6.95 -15.66 -8.54
CA LEU A 196 -7.50 -15.56 -7.20
C LEU A 196 -8.89 -14.92 -7.23
N SER A 197 -9.74 -15.24 -6.26
CA SER A 197 -11.08 -14.66 -6.12
C SER A 197 -11.05 -13.15 -5.86
N SER A 198 -12.17 -12.47 -6.08
CA SER A 198 -12.34 -11.04 -5.78
C SER A 198 -11.86 -10.70 -4.37
N SER A 199 -11.14 -9.60 -4.21
CA SER A 199 -10.90 -9.06 -2.86
C SER A 199 -12.10 -8.23 -2.40
N PHE A 200 -12.15 -7.90 -1.11
CA PHE A 200 -13.16 -7.02 -0.54
C PHE A 200 -12.55 -6.03 0.44
N SER A 201 -13.09 -4.81 0.49
CA SER A 201 -12.79 -3.82 1.52
C SER A 201 -14.01 -3.59 2.41
N ILE A 202 -13.74 -3.26 3.67
CA ILE A 202 -14.75 -2.87 4.65
C ILE A 202 -14.40 -1.44 5.06
N ALA A 203 -15.25 -0.48 4.72
CA ALA A 203 -15.05 0.91 5.12
C ALA A 203 -15.73 1.21 6.46
N ASN A 204 -15.12 2.12 7.24
CA ASN A 204 -15.74 2.72 8.41
C ASN A 204 -16.85 3.67 7.94
N GLY A 205 -18.05 3.12 7.78
CA GLY A 205 -19.26 3.83 7.38
C GLY A 205 -20.47 2.97 7.67
N ILE A 206 -21.67 3.50 7.49
CA ILE A 206 -22.92 2.75 7.64
C ILE A 206 -23.63 2.83 6.28
N ALA A 207 -23.77 1.70 5.61
CA ALA A 207 -24.61 1.53 4.43
C ALA A 207 -26.09 1.76 4.79
N ALA A 208 -26.93 1.96 3.79
CA ALA A 208 -28.36 2.26 3.99
C ALA A 208 -29.12 1.18 4.78
N ASP A 209 -28.56 -0.04 4.86
CA ASP A 209 -29.10 -1.17 5.63
C ASP A 209 -28.59 -1.24 7.08
N GLY A 210 -27.82 -0.25 7.54
CA GLY A 210 -27.29 -0.19 8.90
C GLY A 210 -26.02 -1.04 9.14
N GLY A 211 -25.48 -1.73 8.12
CA GLY A 211 -24.18 -2.42 8.19
C GLY A 211 -23.04 -1.56 7.63
N PRO A 212 -21.76 -1.89 7.83
CA PRO A 212 -20.69 -1.16 7.16
C PRO A 212 -20.59 -1.46 5.68
N LEU A 213 -20.08 -0.49 4.93
CA LEU A 213 -19.99 -0.54 3.49
C LEU A 213 -18.93 -1.57 3.08
N VAL A 214 -19.39 -2.76 2.67
CA VAL A 214 -18.55 -3.78 2.05
C VAL A 214 -18.52 -3.53 0.54
N THR A 215 -17.33 -3.37 -0.01
CA THR A 215 -17.13 -3.23 -1.45
C THR A 215 -16.37 -4.44 -1.97
N ILE A 216 -16.96 -5.15 -2.93
CA ILE A 216 -16.27 -6.22 -3.66
C ILE A 216 -15.44 -5.58 -4.76
N LEU A 217 -14.16 -5.92 -4.80
CA LEU A 217 -13.18 -5.36 -5.71
C LEU A 217 -12.98 -6.35 -6.86
N GLY A 218 -13.51 -5.99 -8.03
CA GLY A 218 -13.43 -6.77 -9.26
C GLY A 218 -14.10 -8.14 -9.22
N ASP A 219 -13.95 -8.88 -10.30
CA ASP A 219 -14.47 -10.24 -10.48
C ASP A 219 -13.45 -11.30 -10.03
N LYS A 220 -12.17 -10.99 -10.20
CA LYS A 220 -11.02 -11.83 -9.85
C LYS A 220 -9.71 -11.06 -9.94
N HIS A 221 -8.64 -11.68 -9.46
CA HIS A 221 -7.28 -11.19 -9.60
C HIS A 221 -6.47 -12.21 -10.41
N ASN A 222 -5.80 -11.79 -11.49
CA ASN A 222 -4.77 -12.63 -12.09
C ASN A 222 -3.44 -12.34 -11.38
N VAL A 223 -2.80 -13.38 -10.87
CA VAL A 223 -1.55 -13.27 -10.13
C VAL A 223 -0.45 -14.01 -10.86
N ALA A 224 0.74 -13.42 -10.83
CA ALA A 224 1.99 -14.06 -11.20
C ALA A 224 3.06 -13.52 -10.26
N LEU A 225 3.17 -14.08 -9.07
CA LEU A 225 4.03 -13.59 -7.98
C LEU A 225 5.15 -14.57 -7.72
N ASN A 226 6.37 -14.06 -7.61
CA ASN A 226 7.54 -14.84 -7.25
C ASN A 226 8.26 -14.21 -6.06
N ALA A 227 8.70 -15.05 -5.14
CA ALA A 227 9.62 -14.63 -4.09
C ALA A 227 10.75 -15.67 -3.91
N VAL A 228 11.95 -15.18 -3.62
CA VAL A 228 13.14 -16.02 -3.40
C VAL A 228 13.90 -15.48 -2.20
N LEU A 229 14.06 -16.32 -1.19
CA LEU A 229 14.86 -16.07 0.01
C LEU A 229 16.29 -16.55 -0.24
N THR A 230 17.24 -15.63 -0.10
CA THR A 230 18.67 -15.91 -0.19
C THR A 230 19.37 -15.42 1.06
N LYS A 231 20.41 -16.14 1.50
CA LYS A 231 21.25 -15.74 2.63
C LYS A 231 22.55 -15.14 2.12
N ILE A 232 22.89 -13.94 2.57
CA ILE A 232 24.11 -13.20 2.21
C ILE A 232 24.82 -12.82 3.51
N GLY A 233 25.80 -13.64 3.93
CA GLY A 233 26.41 -13.49 5.26
C GLY A 233 25.38 -13.71 6.37
N GLN A 234 25.17 -12.70 7.22
CA GLN A 234 24.13 -12.71 8.26
C GLN A 234 22.77 -12.16 7.79
N LEU A 235 22.72 -11.60 6.58
CA LEU A 235 21.50 -11.02 6.02
C LEU A 235 20.68 -12.08 5.31
N ASN A 236 19.37 -11.94 5.42
CA ASN A 236 18.42 -12.63 4.58
C ASN A 236 17.82 -11.61 3.61
N LYS A 237 17.87 -11.93 2.33
CA LYS A 237 17.33 -11.11 1.26
C LYS A 237 16.20 -11.87 0.59
N LEU A 238 14.99 -11.34 0.73
CA LEU A 238 13.79 -11.78 0.04
C LEU A 238 13.67 -10.98 -1.26
N ALA A 239 14.08 -11.56 -2.38
CA ALA A 239 13.79 -11.00 -3.70
C ALA A 239 12.30 -11.21 -4.03
N LEU A 240 11.67 -10.18 -4.60
CA LEU A 240 10.25 -10.15 -4.94
C LEU A 240 10.12 -9.76 -6.41
N SER A 241 9.19 -10.39 -7.13
CA SER A 241 8.84 -9.99 -8.48
C SER A 241 7.45 -10.47 -8.85
N GLY A 242 6.89 -9.93 -9.94
CA GLY A 242 5.62 -10.39 -10.47
C GLY A 242 4.55 -9.33 -10.56
N SER A 243 3.31 -9.74 -10.84
CA SER A 243 2.18 -8.84 -10.97
C SER A 243 0.90 -9.37 -10.34
N ILE A 244 0.03 -8.43 -10.00
CA ILE A 244 -1.37 -8.64 -9.63
C ILE A 244 -2.20 -7.75 -10.54
N ASP A 245 -3.04 -8.37 -11.36
CA ASP A 245 -3.99 -7.72 -12.25
C ASP A 245 -5.40 -7.87 -11.65
N LEU A 246 -6.11 -6.77 -11.48
CA LEU A 246 -7.53 -6.78 -11.12
C LEU A 246 -8.37 -6.83 -12.39
N ILE A 247 -9.23 -7.84 -12.48
CA ILE A 247 -10.16 -8.02 -13.59
C ILE A 247 -11.55 -7.58 -13.14
N LYS A 248 -12.20 -6.72 -13.92
CA LYS A 248 -13.56 -6.23 -13.67
C LYS A 248 -14.35 -6.20 -14.96
N ALA A 249 -15.55 -6.78 -14.94
CA ALA A 249 -16.38 -7.02 -16.12
C ALA A 249 -15.60 -7.71 -17.26
N GLY A 250 -14.72 -8.65 -16.90
CA GLY A 250 -13.89 -9.39 -17.86
C GLY A 250 -12.72 -8.61 -18.48
N ALA A 251 -12.49 -7.34 -18.11
CA ALA A 251 -11.38 -6.53 -18.60
C ALA A 251 -10.36 -6.22 -17.49
N LEU A 252 -9.11 -5.95 -17.86
CA LEU A 252 -8.09 -5.42 -16.95
C LEU A 252 -8.51 -4.03 -16.48
N ASP A 253 -8.77 -3.87 -15.18
CA ASP A 253 -9.06 -2.57 -14.58
C ASP A 253 -7.75 -1.92 -14.16
N THR A 254 -6.96 -2.63 -13.34
CA THR A 254 -5.67 -2.17 -12.84
C THR A 254 -4.66 -3.27 -12.64
N ARG A 255 -3.38 -2.88 -12.66
CA ARG A 255 -2.23 -3.74 -12.49
C ARG A 255 -1.27 -3.13 -11.49
N LEU A 256 -0.77 -3.95 -10.58
CA LEU A 256 0.41 -3.68 -9.79
C LEU A 256 1.48 -4.69 -10.13
N GLU A 257 2.69 -4.21 -10.38
CA GLU A 257 3.83 -5.03 -10.76
C GLU A 257 5.05 -4.67 -9.90
N LEU A 258 5.75 -5.71 -9.47
CA LEU A 258 7.08 -5.66 -8.87
C LEU A 258 8.08 -6.16 -9.92
N SER A 259 8.92 -5.26 -10.40
CA SER A 259 9.97 -5.62 -11.35
C SER A 259 11.13 -6.33 -10.66
N GLU A 260 11.90 -7.08 -11.46
CA GLU A 260 13.11 -7.75 -11.01
C GLU A 260 14.07 -6.76 -10.32
N GLY A 261 14.65 -7.19 -9.19
CA GLY A 261 15.48 -6.37 -8.34
C GLY A 261 14.75 -5.83 -7.10
N SER A 262 13.41 -5.90 -7.05
CA SER A 262 12.67 -5.63 -5.83
C SER A 262 13.09 -6.62 -4.73
N ASN A 263 13.32 -6.13 -3.52
CA ASN A 263 13.75 -6.94 -2.40
C ASN A 263 13.44 -6.32 -1.04
N VAL A 264 13.36 -7.19 -0.04
CA VAL A 264 13.42 -6.85 1.38
C VAL A 264 14.64 -7.55 1.95
N GLN A 265 15.51 -6.82 2.64
CA GLN A 265 16.64 -7.42 3.37
C GLN A 265 16.56 -7.08 4.85
N ALA A 266 16.92 -8.06 5.66
CA ALA A 266 16.99 -7.93 7.11
C ALA A 266 17.89 -9.04 7.68
N THR A 267 18.52 -8.76 8.81
CA THR A 267 18.98 -9.83 9.70
C THR A 267 17.74 -10.50 10.32
N PHE A 268 17.72 -11.84 10.37
CA PHE A 268 16.72 -12.58 11.15
C PHE A 268 17.43 -13.36 12.24
N THR A 269 16.83 -13.41 13.42
CA THR A 269 17.22 -14.36 14.46
C THR A 269 16.91 -15.79 14.02
N ALA A 270 17.46 -16.79 14.72
CA ALA A 270 17.34 -18.20 14.34
C ALA A 270 15.88 -18.71 14.30
N ASP A 271 14.96 -18.04 15.00
CA ASP A 271 13.53 -18.32 15.00
C ASP A 271 12.77 -17.71 13.81
N GLY A 272 13.41 -16.80 13.05
CA GLY A 272 12.82 -16.14 11.88
C GLY A 272 11.71 -15.12 12.22
N LEU A 273 11.50 -14.80 13.50
CA LEU A 273 10.36 -13.99 13.97
C LEU A 273 10.73 -12.56 14.35
N THR A 274 12.02 -12.31 14.63
CA THR A 274 12.49 -10.98 15.01
C THR A 274 13.64 -10.53 14.13
N SER A 275 13.52 -9.29 13.64
CA SER A 275 14.66 -8.61 13.03
C SER A 275 15.32 -7.77 14.12
N PRO A 276 16.61 -7.98 14.43
CA PRO A 276 17.29 -7.14 15.41
C PRO A 276 17.32 -5.70 14.90
N SER A 277 17.13 -4.72 15.79
CA SER A 277 17.20 -3.28 15.46
C SER A 277 18.63 -2.81 15.17
N ASP A 278 19.31 -3.44 14.21
CA ASP A 278 20.75 -3.32 13.92
C ASP A 278 21.09 -2.38 12.75
N GLY A 279 20.07 -1.87 12.03
CA GLY A 279 20.24 -0.96 10.90
C GLY A 279 20.49 -1.65 9.57
N SER A 280 20.48 -2.98 9.54
CA SER A 280 20.69 -3.78 8.33
C SER A 280 19.51 -3.78 7.36
N GLN A 281 18.34 -3.32 7.83
CA GLN A 281 17.08 -3.42 7.11
C GLN A 281 17.06 -2.45 5.93
N GLU A 282 16.63 -2.97 4.79
CA GLU A 282 16.33 -2.16 3.61
C GLU A 282 15.14 -2.79 2.88
N ILE A 283 14.25 -1.94 2.40
CA ILE A 283 13.16 -2.33 1.49
C ILE A 283 13.37 -1.55 0.21
N PHE A 284 13.50 -2.26 -0.91
CA PHE A 284 13.67 -1.67 -2.22
C PHE A 284 12.65 -2.28 -3.19
N LEU A 285 11.67 -1.51 -3.65
CA LEU A 285 10.59 -1.99 -4.50
C LEU A 285 10.63 -1.23 -5.83
N ARG A 286 10.80 -1.96 -6.92
CA ARG A 286 10.67 -1.44 -8.28
C ARG A 286 9.22 -1.64 -8.72
N LEU A 287 8.44 -0.58 -8.61
CA LEU A 287 7.00 -0.60 -8.70
C LEU A 287 6.54 -0.10 -10.07
N LYS A 288 5.54 -0.79 -10.62
CA LYS A 288 4.73 -0.29 -11.73
C LYS A 288 3.26 -0.49 -11.37
N ALA A 289 2.57 0.60 -11.11
CA ALA A 289 1.12 0.63 -10.94
C ALA A 289 0.50 1.24 -12.21
N SER A 290 -0.52 0.61 -12.79
CA SER A 290 -1.18 1.13 -13.98
C SER A 290 -2.67 0.84 -14.01
N THR A 291 -3.42 1.78 -14.55
CA THR A 291 -4.81 1.65 -14.99
C THR A 291 -4.83 1.61 -16.52
N LEU A 292 -6.03 1.62 -17.11
CA LEU A 292 -6.19 1.82 -18.55
C LEU A 292 -5.55 3.14 -19.05
N ASN A 293 -5.57 4.20 -18.24
CA ASN A 293 -5.23 5.56 -18.68
C ASN A 293 -4.03 6.17 -17.97
N SER A 294 -3.54 5.59 -16.88
CA SER A 294 -2.51 6.21 -16.05
C SER A 294 -1.51 5.16 -15.58
N ALA A 295 -0.27 5.57 -15.36
CA ALA A 295 0.75 4.71 -14.80
C ALA A 295 1.69 5.48 -13.86
N VAL A 296 2.12 4.81 -12.80
CA VAL A 296 3.20 5.25 -11.91
C VAL A 296 4.27 4.18 -11.96
N ILE A 297 5.48 4.57 -12.34
CA ILE A 297 6.62 3.64 -12.52
C ILE A 297 7.79 4.21 -11.76
N GLY A 298 8.40 3.45 -10.85
CA GLY A 298 9.55 3.94 -10.12
C GLY A 298 10.05 3.01 -9.02
N ASP A 299 11.10 3.46 -8.35
CA ASP A 299 11.81 2.76 -7.31
C ASP A 299 11.48 3.40 -5.96
N LEU A 300 10.83 2.64 -5.08
CA LEU A 300 10.61 3.00 -3.67
C LEU A 300 11.68 2.33 -2.81
N LYS A 301 12.48 3.13 -2.10
CA LYS A 301 13.50 2.66 -1.17
C LYS A 301 13.25 3.18 0.24
N LEU A 302 13.12 2.28 1.21
CA LEU A 302 13.13 2.58 2.64
C LEU A 302 14.44 2.03 3.20
N SER A 303 15.22 2.88 3.86
CA SER A 303 16.57 2.56 4.32
C SER A 303 16.96 3.34 5.57
N ALA A 304 18.18 3.12 6.04
CA ALA A 304 18.73 3.75 7.24
C ALA A 304 17.82 3.55 8.46
N PHE A 305 17.38 2.31 8.71
CA PHE A 305 16.54 2.02 9.85
C PHE A 305 17.30 2.25 11.16
N LYS A 306 16.67 2.98 12.09
CA LYS A 306 17.26 3.32 13.40
C LYS A 306 16.19 3.31 14.47
N SER A 307 16.60 2.99 15.69
CA SER A 307 15.77 3.24 16.88
C SER A 307 15.79 4.72 17.21
N ASP A 308 14.64 5.26 17.56
CA ASP A 308 14.55 6.57 18.19
C ASP A 308 14.91 6.49 19.69
N ALA A 309 14.88 7.62 20.40
CA ALA A 309 15.19 7.65 21.84
C ALA A 309 14.13 6.93 22.71
N SER A 310 12.98 6.54 22.14
CA SER A 310 11.95 5.70 22.76
C SER A 310 12.06 4.21 22.34
N ASN A 311 13.11 3.83 21.60
CA ASN A 311 13.31 2.51 20.99
C ASN A 311 12.29 2.13 19.90
N ALA A 312 11.55 3.09 19.33
CA ALA A 312 10.73 2.85 18.14
C ALA A 312 11.65 2.69 16.93
N TYR A 313 11.55 1.55 16.24
CA TYR A 313 12.43 1.18 15.14
C TYR A 313 11.76 1.42 13.78
N ALA A 314 12.32 2.33 12.98
CA ALA A 314 11.72 2.77 11.72
C ALA A 314 12.78 3.23 10.70
N PRO A 315 12.47 3.26 9.39
CA PRO A 315 13.36 3.83 8.38
C PRO A 315 13.52 5.34 8.61
N THR A 316 14.75 5.85 8.59
CA THR A 316 14.99 7.31 8.63
C THR A 316 15.18 7.92 7.26
N LEU A 317 15.25 7.12 6.18
CA LEU A 317 15.31 7.60 4.80
C LEU A 317 14.31 6.83 3.94
N ILE A 318 13.36 7.58 3.37
CA ILE A 318 12.41 7.10 2.36
C ILE A 318 12.71 7.85 1.08
N SER A 319 12.89 7.15 -0.03
CA SER A 319 13.07 7.77 -1.34
C SER A 319 12.21 7.06 -2.38
N PHE A 320 11.59 7.85 -3.25
CA PHE A 320 10.86 7.38 -4.40
C PHE A 320 11.41 8.08 -5.63
N GLY A 321 11.91 7.34 -6.61
CA GLY A 321 12.37 7.88 -7.89
C GLY A 321 11.60 7.26 -9.04
N GLY A 322 10.92 8.04 -9.88
CA GLY A 322 10.07 7.48 -10.90
C GLY A 322 9.41 8.49 -11.83
N SER A 323 8.42 8.01 -12.58
CA SER A 323 7.62 8.79 -13.50
C SER A 323 6.12 8.54 -13.30
N VAL A 324 5.35 9.57 -13.63
CA VAL A 324 3.89 9.51 -13.70
C VAL A 324 3.47 9.78 -15.14
N GLN A 325 2.66 8.87 -15.66
CA GLN A 325 2.21 8.85 -17.04
C GLN A 325 0.69 8.91 -17.11
N ARG A 326 0.19 9.55 -18.16
CA ARG A 326 -1.22 9.51 -18.53
C ARG A 326 -1.34 9.31 -20.04
N ASN A 327 -2.18 8.37 -20.45
CA ASN A 327 -2.35 7.92 -21.84
C ASN A 327 -1.00 7.60 -22.52
N GLY A 328 -0.08 6.97 -21.77
CA GLY A 328 1.27 6.62 -22.22
C GLY A 328 2.27 7.78 -22.28
N LEU A 329 1.87 9.01 -21.97
CA LEU A 329 2.77 10.17 -21.96
C LEU A 329 3.23 10.49 -20.53
N SER A 330 4.54 10.48 -20.31
CA SER A 330 5.14 10.97 -19.06
C SER A 330 5.02 12.48 -18.97
N PHE A 331 4.37 12.97 -17.92
CA PHE A 331 4.28 14.40 -17.64
C PHE A 331 5.00 14.81 -16.36
N PHE A 332 5.42 13.83 -15.54
CA PHE A 332 6.31 14.03 -14.41
C PHE A 332 7.34 12.91 -14.33
N GLU A 333 8.60 13.26 -14.10
CA GLU A 333 9.71 12.35 -13.82
C GLU A 333 10.60 12.97 -12.75
N GLY A 334 10.91 12.25 -11.68
CA GLY A 334 11.71 12.82 -10.61
C GLY A 334 11.87 11.92 -9.39
N ALA A 335 12.37 12.51 -8.32
CA ALA A 335 12.60 11.89 -7.05
C ALA A 335 11.97 12.70 -5.91
N LEU A 336 11.38 11.98 -4.96
CA LEU A 336 10.94 12.46 -3.66
C LEU A 336 11.79 11.77 -2.60
N THR A 337 12.36 12.51 -1.67
CA THR A 337 13.13 11.98 -0.54
C THR A 337 12.58 12.55 0.76
N ILE A 338 12.45 11.73 1.80
CA ILE A 338 12.07 12.13 3.15
C ILE A 338 13.11 11.55 4.09
N GLU A 339 13.74 12.39 4.90
CA GLU A 339 14.81 12.03 5.83
C GLU A 339 14.50 12.54 7.24
N LEU A 340 14.50 11.66 8.23
CA LEU A 340 14.42 12.02 9.64
C LEU A 340 15.84 12.28 10.18
N LEU A 341 16.20 13.56 10.32
CA LEU A 341 17.59 13.98 10.57
C LEU A 341 18.05 13.73 12.01
N ASN A 342 17.14 13.72 12.98
CA ASN A 342 17.46 13.64 14.40
C ASN A 342 16.85 12.43 15.11
N ALA A 343 16.63 11.32 14.39
CA ALA A 343 15.97 10.12 14.91
C ALA A 343 16.48 9.67 16.28
N ALA A 344 17.80 9.63 16.48
CA ALA A 344 18.42 9.17 17.73
C ALA A 344 18.14 10.07 18.96
N ALA A 345 17.75 11.32 18.76
CA ALA A 345 17.44 12.27 19.83
C ALA A 345 15.92 12.48 20.01
N PHE A 346 15.13 12.16 18.99
CA PHE A 346 13.67 12.30 19.02
C PHE A 346 13.01 11.13 19.78
N GLN A 347 11.99 11.44 20.58
CA GLN A 347 11.20 10.45 21.32
C GLN A 347 9.77 10.41 20.75
N SER A 348 9.46 9.41 19.92
CA SER A 348 8.12 9.29 19.32
C SER A 348 7.02 8.94 20.33
N ALA A 349 7.37 8.40 21.50
CA ALA A 349 6.41 8.02 22.53
C ALA A 349 5.85 9.19 23.34
N ILE A 350 6.42 10.40 23.20
CA ILE A 350 5.94 11.61 23.86
C ILE A 350 5.57 12.68 22.82
N PRO A 351 4.66 13.62 23.15
CA PRO A 351 4.31 14.69 22.23
C PRO A 351 5.53 15.52 21.79
N ARG A 352 5.45 16.06 20.58
CA ARG A 352 6.44 17.02 20.07
C ARG A 352 6.42 18.26 20.96
N SER A 353 7.60 18.81 21.26
CA SER A 353 7.77 19.98 22.11
C SER A 353 9.10 20.68 21.83
N ALA A 354 9.36 21.83 22.46
CA ALA A 354 10.65 22.51 22.39
C ALA A 354 11.84 21.62 22.84
N ASN A 355 11.59 20.63 23.71
CA ASN A 355 12.60 19.67 24.18
C ASN A 355 12.54 18.31 23.45
N ASN A 356 11.56 18.12 22.56
CA ASN A 356 11.37 16.90 21.76
C ASN A 356 10.97 17.30 20.32
N VAL A 357 11.91 17.94 19.62
CA VAL A 357 11.69 18.46 18.27
C VAL A 357 11.88 17.35 17.25
N GLN A 358 10.99 17.23 16.26
CA GLN A 358 11.20 16.36 15.11
C GLN A 358 11.80 17.17 13.95
N ILE A 359 12.91 16.70 13.36
CA ILE A 359 13.56 17.39 12.23
C ILE A 359 13.47 16.51 10.99
N ILE A 360 12.69 16.94 10.00
CA ILE A 360 12.46 16.22 8.75
C ILE A 360 13.00 17.04 7.59
N ARG A 361 13.77 16.41 6.70
CA ARG A 361 14.15 16.96 5.41
C ARG A 361 13.37 16.28 4.31
N THR A 362 12.62 17.06 3.54
CA THR A 362 11.94 16.61 2.33
C THR A 362 12.66 17.19 1.12
N GLY A 363 13.04 16.35 0.18
CA GLY A 363 13.65 16.73 -1.09
C GLY A 363 12.74 16.34 -2.24
N PHE A 364 12.61 17.22 -3.23
CA PHE A 364 11.89 16.98 -4.47
C PHE A 364 12.77 17.45 -5.61
N ALA A 365 13.10 16.56 -6.55
CA ALA A 365 13.84 16.91 -7.74
C ALA A 365 13.19 16.25 -8.95
N GLY A 366 12.78 17.01 -9.96
CA GLY A 366 12.11 16.42 -11.10
C GLY A 366 11.88 17.35 -12.27
N LYS A 367 11.34 16.77 -13.32
CA LYS A 367 11.00 17.39 -14.59
C LYS A 367 9.51 17.20 -14.84
N VAL A 368 8.84 18.29 -15.11
CA VAL A 368 7.46 18.34 -15.56
C VAL A 368 7.44 18.65 -17.05
N SER A 369 6.75 17.82 -17.82
CA SER A 369 6.65 17.95 -19.27
C SER A 369 5.18 18.06 -19.68
N ILE A 370 4.83 19.17 -20.34
CA ILE A 370 3.51 19.36 -20.95
C ILE A 370 3.74 19.43 -22.47
N PRO A 371 2.94 18.73 -23.29
CA PRO A 371 3.07 18.80 -24.74
C PRO A 371 3.07 20.25 -25.24
N ASN A 372 3.97 20.55 -26.17
CA ASN A 372 4.15 21.89 -26.77
C ASN A 372 4.56 23.00 -25.77
N ARG A 373 5.11 22.65 -24.60
CA ARG A 373 5.71 23.61 -23.66
C ARG A 373 7.14 23.21 -23.29
N PRO A 374 8.05 24.17 -23.02
CA PRO A 374 9.34 23.87 -22.42
C PRO A 374 9.16 23.15 -21.09
N ALA A 375 9.94 22.09 -20.87
CA ALA A 375 9.90 21.34 -19.63
C ALA A 375 10.33 22.22 -18.44
N LEU A 376 9.61 22.07 -17.33
CA LEU A 376 9.93 22.71 -16.06
C LEU A 376 10.76 21.73 -15.23
N ASN A 377 11.99 22.09 -14.88
CA ASN A 377 12.81 21.35 -13.94
C ASN A 377 12.68 22.02 -12.57
N LEU A 378 12.46 21.24 -11.53
CA LEU A 378 12.28 21.71 -10.15
C LEU A 378 13.22 20.93 -9.24
N ASN A 379 13.94 21.62 -8.38
CA ASN A 379 14.69 21.04 -7.28
C ASN A 379 14.38 21.85 -6.02
N VAL A 380 13.76 21.23 -5.01
CA VAL A 380 13.34 21.87 -3.77
C VAL A 380 13.74 20.97 -2.62
N THR A 381 14.33 21.56 -1.59
CA THR A 381 14.58 20.95 -0.30
C THR A 381 13.90 21.77 0.77
N VAL A 382 13.12 21.10 1.62
CA VAL A 382 12.46 21.68 2.79
C VAL A 382 13.01 20.99 4.03
N VAL A 383 13.50 21.75 5.00
CA VAL A 383 13.88 21.25 6.32
C VAL A 383 12.87 21.78 7.33
N ASN A 384 12.00 20.91 7.82
CA ASN A 384 11.00 21.24 8.83
C ASN A 384 11.50 20.84 10.22
N ARG A 385 11.30 21.72 11.20
CA ARG A 385 11.51 21.49 12.62
C ARG A 385 10.17 21.63 13.34
N ASP A 386 9.60 20.51 13.73
CA ASP A 386 8.31 20.46 14.43
C ASP A 386 8.53 20.33 15.94
N ALA A 387 8.28 21.42 16.64
CA ALA A 387 8.33 21.55 18.09
C ALA A 387 6.94 21.44 18.74
N GLY A 388 5.93 20.93 18.02
CA GLY A 388 4.60 20.64 18.56
C GLY A 388 3.67 21.84 18.73
N SER A 389 4.13 23.05 18.39
CA SER A 389 3.28 24.24 18.34
C SER A 389 3.61 25.06 17.10
N THR A 390 2.57 25.58 16.43
CA THR A 390 2.74 26.42 15.23
C THR A 390 3.66 27.61 15.46
N ALA A 391 3.65 28.18 16.68
CA ALA A 391 4.51 29.28 17.06
C ALA A 391 6.03 28.95 17.07
N ASN A 392 6.38 27.69 17.37
CA ASN A 392 7.76 27.24 17.49
C ASN A 392 8.24 26.38 16.31
N ASN A 393 7.32 26.01 15.41
CA ASN A 393 7.65 25.27 14.21
C ASN A 393 8.37 26.19 13.23
N THR A 394 9.45 25.69 12.66
CA THR A 394 10.20 26.41 11.62
C THR A 394 10.37 25.52 10.40
N SER A 395 10.37 26.11 9.21
CA SER A 395 10.74 25.39 7.97
C SER A 395 11.67 26.23 7.14
N ASP A 396 12.79 25.67 6.71
CA ASP A 396 13.69 26.27 5.75
C ASP A 396 13.45 25.66 4.38
N ILE A 397 13.30 26.49 3.35
CA ILE A 397 13.08 26.10 1.96
C ILE A 397 14.28 26.57 1.14
N SER A 398 14.84 25.69 0.33
CA SER A 398 15.85 26.06 -0.66
C SER A 398 15.60 25.31 -1.95
N GLY A 399 15.87 25.94 -3.09
CA GLY A 399 15.64 25.28 -4.36
C GLY A 399 15.88 26.14 -5.58
N GLN A 400 15.53 25.58 -6.72
CA GLN A 400 15.60 26.21 -8.02
C GLN A 400 14.51 25.63 -8.92
N TYR A 401 13.90 26.48 -9.74
CA TYR A 401 13.16 26.02 -10.91
C TYR A 401 13.79 26.56 -12.19
N ARG A 402 13.69 25.78 -13.26
CA ARG A 402 14.20 26.13 -14.59
C ARG A 402 13.17 25.80 -15.66
N GLN A 403 12.88 26.78 -16.52
CA GLN A 403 12.02 26.60 -17.69
C GLN A 403 12.68 27.28 -18.91
N GLY A 404 13.15 26.48 -19.88
CA GLY A 404 13.94 27.00 -20.99
C GLY A 404 15.27 27.62 -20.53
N SER A 405 15.50 28.89 -20.86
CA SER A 405 16.66 29.67 -20.38
C SER A 405 16.43 30.32 -19.01
N ILE A 406 15.18 30.39 -18.54
CA ILE A 406 14.84 31.05 -17.27
C ILE A 406 15.19 30.11 -16.12
N VAL A 407 15.99 30.61 -15.19
CA VAL A 407 16.34 29.92 -13.94
C VAL A 407 16.02 30.85 -12.79
N VAL A 408 15.28 30.36 -11.80
CA VAL A 408 14.92 31.10 -10.59
C VAL A 408 15.29 30.28 -9.37
N ASN A 409 16.10 30.87 -8.51
CA ASN A 409 16.48 30.34 -7.22
C ASN A 409 15.42 30.71 -6.18
N MET A 410 15.21 29.81 -5.23
CA MET A 410 14.21 29.92 -4.18
C MET A 410 14.89 29.75 -2.83
N LEU A 411 14.68 30.69 -1.92
CA LEU A 411 15.13 30.61 -0.54
C LEU A 411 14.02 31.14 0.36
N GLY A 412 13.47 30.29 1.20
CA GLY A 412 12.38 30.68 2.10
C GLY A 412 12.61 30.19 3.52
N ASN A 413 11.94 30.84 4.45
CA ASN A 413 11.87 30.42 5.83
C ASN A 413 10.46 30.69 6.37
N THR A 414 9.95 29.74 7.15
CA THR A 414 8.72 29.90 7.91
C THR A 414 9.02 29.74 9.39
N SER A 415 8.30 30.50 10.20
CA SER A 415 8.35 30.54 11.65
C SER A 415 6.98 30.98 12.18
N GLY A 416 6.74 30.87 13.49
CA GLY A 416 5.47 31.28 14.09
C GLY A 416 5.03 32.72 13.82
N THR A 417 5.95 33.61 13.41
CA THR A 417 5.69 35.03 13.19
C THR A 417 6.05 35.52 11.78
N SER A 418 6.58 34.67 10.92
CA SER A 418 7.10 35.08 9.61
C SER A 418 7.10 33.92 8.62
N GLU A 419 6.59 34.19 7.42
CA GLU A 419 6.63 33.30 6.27
C GLU A 419 7.12 34.10 5.07
N ILE A 420 8.39 33.91 4.72
CA ILE A 420 9.09 34.66 3.68
C ILE A 420 9.65 33.70 2.64
N LEU A 421 9.48 34.02 1.36
CA LEU A 421 10.08 33.34 0.22
C LEU A 421 10.75 34.36 -0.71
N ASN A 422 12.06 34.23 -0.85
CA ASN A 422 12.87 35.00 -1.78
C ASN A 422 12.99 34.22 -3.10
N LEU A 423 12.64 34.88 -4.18
CA LEU A 423 12.75 34.39 -5.54
C LEU A 423 13.74 35.27 -6.30
N GLU A 424 14.76 34.68 -6.90
CA GLU A 424 15.77 35.42 -7.67
C GLU A 424 16.10 34.72 -8.98
N SER A 425 15.87 35.40 -10.10
CA SER A 425 16.27 34.91 -11.41
C SER A 425 17.76 35.06 -11.65
N THR A 426 18.34 34.21 -12.49
CA THR A 426 19.74 34.38 -12.95
C THR A 426 19.98 35.65 -13.75
N GLU A 427 18.92 36.35 -14.16
CA GLU A 427 18.97 37.65 -14.83
C GLU A 427 18.89 38.84 -13.83
N GLY A 428 18.83 38.53 -12.53
CA GLY A 428 18.84 39.51 -11.44
C GLY A 428 17.47 40.09 -11.07
N ILE A 429 16.36 39.49 -11.55
CA ILE A 429 15.01 39.86 -11.10
C ILE A 429 14.75 39.21 -9.75
N LYS A 430 14.35 40.00 -8.75
CA LYS A 430 14.09 39.55 -7.38
C LYS A 430 12.67 39.87 -6.96
N MET A 431 12.04 38.94 -6.25
CA MET A 431 10.76 39.13 -5.57
C MET A 431 10.84 38.51 -4.17
N VAL A 432 10.37 39.25 -3.16
CA VAL A 432 10.27 38.77 -1.79
C VAL A 432 8.79 38.63 -1.45
N VAL A 433 8.33 37.40 -1.35
CA VAL A 433 6.97 37.06 -0.95
C VAL A 433 6.95 36.96 0.57
N ASP A 434 6.15 37.80 1.21
CA ASP A 434 5.95 37.85 2.66
C ASP A 434 4.46 37.67 2.90
N ALA A 435 4.05 36.53 3.49
CA ALA A 435 2.64 36.17 3.60
C ALA A 435 1.77 37.19 4.36
N SER A 436 2.38 38.13 5.10
CA SER A 436 1.67 39.24 5.74
C SER A 436 1.25 40.37 4.78
N LYS A 437 1.72 40.33 3.52
CA LYS A 437 1.45 41.33 2.48
C LYS A 437 0.57 40.76 1.38
N SER A 438 -0.15 41.63 0.69
CA SER A 438 -0.99 41.27 -0.47
C SER A 438 -0.40 41.76 -1.81
N ALA A 439 0.76 42.42 -1.75
CA ALA A 439 1.48 42.98 -2.87
C ALA A 439 2.99 42.81 -2.67
N TYR A 440 3.69 42.43 -3.75
CA TYR A 440 5.09 42.04 -3.73
C TYR A 440 5.84 42.72 -4.87
N SER A 441 6.83 43.55 -4.51
CA SER A 441 7.65 44.25 -5.48
C SER A 441 8.55 43.28 -6.26
N LEU A 442 8.58 43.44 -7.58
CA LEU A 442 9.58 42.87 -8.47
C LEU A 442 10.68 43.92 -8.69
N SER A 443 11.93 43.55 -8.46
CA SER A 443 13.08 44.46 -8.57
C SER A 443 14.19 43.89 -9.45
N LYS A 444 14.98 44.77 -10.07
CA LYS A 444 16.23 44.43 -10.75
C LYS A 444 17.35 45.30 -10.17
N GLY A 445 18.21 44.71 -9.35
CA GLY A 445 19.15 45.49 -8.54
C GLY A 445 18.37 46.41 -7.57
N ALA A 446 18.59 47.73 -7.67
CA ALA A 446 17.90 48.72 -6.85
C ALA A 446 16.60 49.29 -7.47
N TYR A 447 16.26 48.88 -8.70
CA TYR A 447 15.13 49.45 -9.44
C TYR A 447 13.87 48.58 -9.31
N LEU A 448 12.73 49.20 -9.00
CA LEU A 448 11.41 48.57 -9.08
C LEU A 448 11.03 48.40 -10.55
N VAL A 449 10.73 47.16 -10.97
CA VAL A 449 10.30 46.84 -12.34
C VAL A 449 8.84 46.44 -12.43
N GLY A 450 8.21 46.13 -11.29
CA GLY A 450 6.77 45.85 -11.21
C GLY A 450 6.34 45.43 -9.82
N GLU A 451 5.07 45.03 -9.70
CA GLU A 451 4.48 44.54 -8.47
C GLU A 451 3.49 43.41 -8.78
N TYR A 452 3.59 42.29 -8.06
CA TYR A 452 2.60 41.23 -8.07
C TYR A 452 1.61 41.42 -6.93
N SER A 453 0.32 41.47 -7.22
CA SER A 453 -0.75 41.54 -6.21
C SER A 453 -1.57 40.27 -6.19
N THR A 454 -1.67 39.62 -5.03
CA THR A 454 -2.53 38.43 -4.83
C THR A 454 -4.00 38.79 -4.78
N ALA A 455 -4.35 40.02 -4.40
CA ALA A 455 -5.74 40.49 -4.37
C ALA A 455 -6.35 40.60 -5.77
N THR A 456 -5.54 40.94 -6.77
CA THR A 456 -5.99 41.09 -8.17
C THR A 456 -5.51 39.96 -9.08
N ASN A 457 -4.69 39.05 -8.54
CA ASN A 457 -3.93 38.04 -9.27
C ASN A 457 -3.22 38.61 -10.51
N ARG A 458 -2.55 39.76 -10.33
CA ARG A 458 -2.01 40.58 -11.43
C ARG A 458 -0.59 41.03 -11.15
N ILE A 459 0.27 41.00 -12.16
CA ILE A 459 1.55 41.71 -12.17
C ILE A 459 1.35 43.03 -12.91
N THR A 460 1.68 44.15 -12.27
CA THR A 460 1.69 45.47 -12.90
C THR A 460 3.13 45.94 -13.03
N TYR A 461 3.57 46.20 -14.26
CA TYR A 461 4.92 46.64 -14.57
C TYR A 461 5.07 48.15 -14.37
N SER A 462 6.31 48.62 -14.22
CA SER A 462 6.61 50.04 -14.01
C SER A 462 6.17 50.95 -15.16
N ASP A 463 5.96 50.41 -16.36
CA ASP A 463 5.45 51.13 -17.53
C ASP A 463 3.91 51.18 -17.59
N GLY A 464 3.22 50.63 -16.59
CA GLY A 464 1.76 50.57 -16.51
C GLY A 464 1.12 49.41 -17.27
N THR A 465 1.90 48.60 -18.00
CA THR A 465 1.41 47.35 -18.58
C THR A 465 1.18 46.31 -17.49
N PHE A 466 0.39 45.28 -17.78
CA PHE A 466 0.09 44.24 -16.79
C PHE A 466 -0.13 42.86 -17.40
N GLU A 467 0.11 41.84 -16.59
CA GLU A 467 -0.27 40.45 -16.84
C GLU A 467 -1.25 40.00 -15.76
N GLN A 468 -2.32 39.31 -16.15
CA GLN A 468 -3.31 38.74 -15.25
C GLN A 468 -3.39 37.23 -15.46
N PHE A 469 -3.43 36.48 -14.36
CA PHE A 469 -3.33 35.02 -14.35
C PHE A 469 -4.64 34.33 -13.97
#